data_AF-A0A3M0X1E4-F1
#
_entry.id   AF-A0A3M0X1E4-F1
#
_cell.length_a   1.000
_cell.length_b   1.000
_cell.length_c   1.000
_cell.angle_alpha   90.00
_cell.angle_beta   90.00
_cell.angle_gamma   90.00
#
_symmetry.space_group_name_H-M   'P 1'
#
loop_
_entity.id
_entity.type
_entity.pdbx_description
1 polymer ?
#
loop_
_entity_poly.entity_id
_entity_poly.type
_entity_poly.pdbx_seq_one_letter_code
_entity_poly.pdbx_strand_id
1 'polypeptide(L)'
;MKNKFQYVIAGAGITLIVIFGTFTLLLPRVQAGESLQDTAGQTKTSARPAHANGTEAVSFNNQEQPGQVTDNITGSQNTSAATAEEPAEEFFASLGTKDKPQTNMDIIIYTVSELARKQEEALMGKTGWLHVKVQFYIPEEQKGNGYHSAAIDEIIPIEVLVPQNPIFDSWYHVDETGLYREALSLVMAPDGTIHQQSVLVDGVWVNLTLKALGTHQQQYETPGSLEIAVLPTAEVYRILEESQTWPDVSMQAYMENGRYVVIKEQRYDDPIENAVFMPEPVIGGKEIYYFDQETGELLYSEVQSLLQSEVWYAGGNKTYLTVEFLPEMPVEISRLFNDLVVDARK
;
A
#
# COMPACT_ATOMS: atom_id res chain seq x y z
N MET A 1 -2.85 6.31 -25.89
CA MET A 1 -3.20 5.24 -24.92
C MET A 1 -2.00 4.49 -24.34
N LYS A 2 -0.74 4.77 -24.77
CA LYS A 2 0.48 4.14 -24.22
C LYS A 2 0.89 4.62 -22.81
N ASN A 3 0.45 5.82 -22.40
CA ASN A 3 0.91 6.43 -21.13
C ASN A 3 0.05 6.08 -19.91
N LYS A 4 -1.10 5.39 -20.07
CA LYS A 4 -1.89 4.89 -18.93
C LYS A 4 -1.43 3.52 -18.46
N PHE A 5 -0.88 2.70 -19.35
CA PHE A 5 -0.42 1.33 -19.06
C PHE A 5 0.81 1.28 -18.13
N GLN A 6 1.67 2.31 -18.17
CA GLN A 6 2.83 2.40 -17.27
C GLN A 6 2.46 2.71 -15.81
N TYR A 7 1.25 3.24 -15.55
CA TYR A 7 0.74 3.43 -14.18
C TYR A 7 0.07 2.16 -13.63
N VAL A 8 -0.28 1.20 -14.49
CA VAL A 8 -0.96 -0.06 -14.11
C VAL A 8 0.03 -1.15 -13.69
N ILE A 9 1.25 -1.15 -14.25
CA ILE A 9 2.37 -2.00 -13.79
C ILE A 9 2.77 -1.64 -12.35
N ALA A 10 2.52 -0.39 -11.95
CA ALA A 10 2.66 0.01 -10.57
C ALA A 10 1.62 -0.69 -9.69
N GLY A 11 0.37 -0.93 -10.09
CA GLY A 11 -0.72 -1.44 -9.22
C GLY A 11 -0.48 -2.81 -8.55
N ALA A 12 -0.06 -3.83 -9.29
CA ALA A 12 0.26 -5.16 -8.73
C ALA A 12 1.64 -5.17 -8.03
N GLY A 13 2.56 -4.34 -8.51
CA GLY A 13 3.79 -4.01 -7.79
C GLY A 13 3.52 -3.27 -6.49
N ILE A 14 2.51 -2.39 -6.43
CA ILE A 14 2.07 -1.49 -5.35
C ILE A 14 1.44 -2.29 -4.21
N THR A 15 0.89 -3.48 -4.39
CA THR A 15 0.46 -4.28 -3.22
C THR A 15 1.64 -4.91 -2.45
N LEU A 16 2.78 -5.10 -3.14
CA LEU A 16 4.09 -5.39 -2.52
C LEU A 16 4.84 -4.08 -2.16
N ILE A 17 4.76 -3.03 -2.98
CA ILE A 17 5.41 -1.70 -2.89
C ILE A 17 4.58 -0.70 -2.06
N VAL A 18 3.41 -0.99 -1.50
CA VAL A 18 2.76 -0.09 -0.52
C VAL A 18 3.23 -0.45 0.88
N ILE A 19 3.62 -1.71 1.08
CA ILE A 19 4.32 -2.15 2.29
C ILE A 19 5.84 -2.03 2.10
N PHE A 20 6.37 -2.19 0.87
CA PHE A 20 7.77 -1.89 0.56
C PHE A 20 8.03 -0.44 0.15
N GLY A 21 7.05 0.38 -0.19
CA GLY A 21 7.26 1.76 -0.71
C GLY A 21 7.22 2.82 0.37
N THR A 22 6.77 2.49 1.58
CA THR A 22 7.29 3.13 2.79
C THR A 22 8.76 2.78 3.04
N PHE A 23 9.32 1.78 2.34
CA PHE A 23 10.68 1.28 2.52
C PHE A 23 11.62 1.40 1.29
N THR A 24 11.16 1.79 0.08
CA THR A 24 12.00 1.77 -1.15
C THR A 24 11.80 2.94 -2.13
N LEU A 25 10.99 3.96 -1.81
CA LEU A 25 10.82 5.14 -2.69
C LEU A 25 11.96 6.16 -2.58
N LEU A 26 13.19 5.73 -2.86
CA LEU A 26 14.32 6.62 -3.21
C LEU A 26 15.26 5.97 -4.23
N LEU A 27 14.79 5.87 -5.47
CA LEU A 27 15.71 5.87 -6.59
C LEU A 27 15.78 7.31 -7.14
N PRO A 28 16.97 7.93 -7.22
CA PRO A 28 17.11 9.23 -7.85
C PRO A 28 16.70 9.13 -9.32
N ARG A 29 15.89 10.10 -9.78
CA ARG A 29 15.63 10.30 -11.21
C ARG A 29 16.96 10.49 -11.92
N VAL A 30 17.46 9.45 -12.58
CA VAL A 30 18.47 9.62 -13.64
C VAL A 30 17.74 10.33 -14.77
N GLN A 31 17.94 11.65 -14.86
CA GLN A 31 17.65 12.38 -16.09
C GLN A 31 18.53 11.76 -17.17
N ALA A 32 17.91 11.12 -18.16
CA ALA A 32 18.57 10.80 -19.41
C ALA A 32 18.97 12.13 -20.07
N GLY A 33 20.22 12.54 -19.85
CA GLY A 33 20.83 13.66 -20.54
C GLY A 33 20.99 13.29 -22.01
N GLU A 34 20.40 14.12 -22.87
CA GLU A 34 20.56 14.07 -24.32
C GLU A 34 22.05 14.08 -24.69
N SER A 35 22.44 13.12 -25.53
CA SER A 35 23.73 13.11 -26.18
C SER A 35 23.83 14.27 -27.16
N LEU A 36 24.80 15.17 -26.95
CA LEU A 36 25.33 16.02 -28.01
C LEU A 36 26.86 15.90 -28.03
N GLN A 37 27.35 15.22 -29.07
CA GLN A 37 28.66 15.47 -29.65
C GLN A 37 28.67 16.90 -30.21
N ASP A 38 29.58 17.77 -29.75
CA ASP A 38 30.73 18.20 -30.57
C ASP A 38 31.54 19.34 -29.90
N THR A 39 32.80 19.01 -29.61
CA THR A 39 34.04 19.67 -30.07
C THR A 39 34.28 21.19 -29.89
N ALA A 40 35.31 21.45 -29.06
CA ALA A 40 36.39 22.45 -29.17
C ALA A 40 36.17 23.95 -28.84
N GLY A 41 36.72 24.34 -27.68
CA GLY A 41 37.89 25.24 -27.61
C GLY A 41 37.67 26.75 -27.70
N GLN A 42 37.85 27.46 -26.57
CA GLN A 42 38.85 28.54 -26.41
C GLN A 42 38.76 29.21 -25.03
N THR A 43 39.93 29.35 -24.41
CA THR A 43 40.28 30.21 -23.29
C THR A 43 40.00 31.70 -23.54
N LYS A 44 39.46 32.42 -22.55
CA LYS A 44 40.07 33.66 -22.00
C LYS A 44 39.32 34.25 -20.79
N THR A 45 40.12 34.61 -19.80
CA THR A 45 39.89 35.46 -18.62
C THR A 45 39.36 36.85 -19.00
N SER A 46 38.42 37.43 -18.23
CA SER A 46 38.56 38.77 -17.63
C SER A 46 37.34 39.22 -16.79
N ALA A 47 37.66 39.69 -15.57
CA ALA A 47 37.11 40.80 -14.79
C ALA A 47 35.60 41.17 -14.77
N ARG A 48 35.12 41.25 -13.52
CA ARG A 48 34.00 42.04 -12.96
C ARG A 48 34.11 43.54 -13.34
N PRO A 49 32.99 44.28 -13.46
CA PRO A 49 32.57 45.15 -12.36
C PRO A 49 31.05 45.15 -12.10
N ALA A 50 30.68 45.73 -10.96
CA ALA A 50 29.33 45.88 -10.43
C ALA A 50 28.53 47.03 -11.09
N HIS A 51 27.21 46.89 -11.19
CA HIS A 51 26.23 47.90 -10.73
C HIS A 51 24.78 47.37 -10.78
N ALA A 52 23.91 48.14 -10.13
CA ALA A 52 22.65 47.77 -9.50
C ALA A 52 21.38 48.03 -10.34
N ASN A 53 20.25 47.71 -9.71
CA ASN A 53 18.84 48.08 -9.95
C ASN A 53 18.01 47.17 -10.86
N GLY A 54 16.82 46.82 -10.34
CA GLY A 54 15.72 46.32 -11.16
C GLY A 54 14.79 45.36 -10.42
N THR A 55 14.04 45.88 -9.46
CA THR A 55 12.87 45.23 -8.84
C THR A 55 11.79 45.03 -9.90
N GLU A 56 11.28 43.81 -10.09
CA GLU A 56 9.95 43.59 -10.69
C GLU A 56 9.37 42.27 -10.18
N ALA A 57 8.48 42.40 -9.20
CA ALA A 57 7.61 41.34 -8.70
C ALA A 57 6.32 41.36 -9.55
N VAL A 58 6.04 40.27 -10.25
CA VAL A 58 4.78 40.08 -10.95
C VAL A 58 3.76 39.57 -9.94
N SER A 59 2.91 40.48 -9.47
CA SER A 59 1.71 40.22 -8.68
C SER A 59 0.52 40.07 -9.63
N PHE A 60 -0.20 38.96 -9.55
CA PHE A 60 -1.51 38.81 -10.17
C PHE A 60 -2.60 38.91 -9.09
N ASN A 61 -3.15 40.11 -8.97
CA ASN A 61 -4.45 40.37 -8.34
C ASN A 61 -5.56 39.93 -9.32
N ASN A 62 -6.53 39.16 -8.84
CA ASN A 62 -7.86 39.11 -9.44
C ASN A 62 -8.90 39.11 -8.31
N GLN A 63 -9.41 40.30 -8.02
CA GLN A 63 -10.68 40.53 -7.36
C GLN A 63 -11.67 40.98 -8.45
N GLU A 64 -12.71 40.17 -8.70
CA GLU A 64 -14.00 40.67 -9.18
C GLU A 64 -15.14 39.98 -8.42
N GLN A 65 -16.20 40.76 -8.26
CA GLN A 65 -17.26 40.72 -7.25
C GLN A 65 -18.32 39.62 -7.40
N PRO A 66 -19.15 39.40 -6.35
CA PRO A 66 -20.21 38.40 -6.33
C PRO A 66 -21.47 38.88 -7.04
N GLY A 67 -21.97 38.10 -7.99
CA GLY A 67 -23.28 38.24 -8.60
C GLY A 67 -24.28 37.24 -8.03
N GLN A 68 -25.36 37.76 -7.46
CA GLN A 68 -26.56 37.02 -7.03
C GLN A 68 -27.19 36.24 -8.19
N VAL A 69 -27.59 34.99 -7.96
CA VAL A 69 -28.65 34.34 -8.74
C VAL A 69 -29.57 33.53 -7.80
N THR A 70 -30.84 33.71 -8.11
CA THR A 70 -32.11 33.39 -7.47
C THR A 70 -32.41 31.94 -7.11
N ASP A 71 -33.21 31.80 -6.06
CA ASP A 71 -34.01 30.64 -5.69
C ASP A 71 -34.81 30.08 -6.88
N ASN A 72 -34.76 28.76 -7.07
CA ASN A 72 -35.84 28.03 -7.71
C ASN A 72 -36.02 26.65 -7.05
N ILE A 73 -37.09 26.57 -6.29
CA ILE A 73 -37.69 25.37 -5.72
C ILE A 73 -38.34 24.59 -6.87
N THR A 74 -37.92 23.35 -7.12
CA THR A 74 -38.79 22.34 -7.77
C THR A 74 -38.36 20.94 -7.33
N GLY A 75 -39.35 20.13 -6.97
CA GLY A 75 -39.25 18.99 -6.07
C GLY A 75 -38.37 17.82 -6.52
N SER A 76 -37.77 17.17 -5.52
CA SER A 76 -37.21 15.84 -5.65
C SER A 76 -38.17 14.84 -5.00
N GLN A 77 -38.60 13.89 -5.81
CA GLN A 77 -39.53 12.83 -5.45
C GLN A 77 -38.87 11.84 -4.49
N ASN A 78 -39.64 11.46 -3.46
CA ASN A 78 -39.45 10.28 -2.64
C ASN A 78 -39.13 9.07 -3.53
N THR A 79 -37.90 8.57 -3.47
CA THR A 79 -37.61 7.17 -3.77
C THR A 79 -37.52 6.43 -2.45
N SER A 80 -38.59 5.70 -2.18
CA SER A 80 -38.77 4.83 -1.03
C SER A 80 -37.65 3.82 -0.94
N ALA A 81 -37.13 3.67 0.27
CA ALA A 81 -36.37 2.52 0.71
C ALA A 81 -37.17 1.24 0.43
N ALA A 82 -36.70 0.45 -0.54
CA ALA A 82 -37.11 -0.93 -0.71
C ALA A 82 -36.12 -1.79 0.08
N THR A 83 -36.44 -2.00 1.35
CA THR A 83 -35.87 -3.07 2.16
C THR A 83 -36.42 -4.39 1.62
N ALA A 84 -35.74 -4.96 0.62
CA ALA A 84 -35.93 -6.35 0.25
C ALA A 84 -34.88 -7.15 1.02
N GLU A 85 -35.29 -7.71 2.16
CA GLU A 85 -34.58 -8.84 2.76
C GLU A 85 -34.74 -10.01 1.78
N GLU A 86 -33.81 -10.14 0.83
CA GLU A 86 -33.64 -11.40 0.12
C GLU A 86 -33.33 -12.49 1.17
N PRO A 87 -33.97 -13.67 1.07
CA PRO A 87 -33.72 -14.75 1.99
C PRO A 87 -32.25 -15.15 1.90
N ALA A 88 -31.52 -15.03 3.01
CA ALA A 88 -30.08 -15.28 3.11
C ALA A 88 -29.62 -16.62 2.47
N GLU A 89 -30.52 -17.61 2.34
CA GLU A 89 -30.24 -18.89 1.67
C GLU A 89 -29.92 -18.75 0.16
N GLU A 90 -30.54 -17.82 -0.58
CA GLU A 90 -30.20 -17.60 -2.00
C GLU A 90 -28.84 -16.92 -2.15
N PHE A 91 -28.49 -16.02 -1.22
CA PHE A 91 -27.19 -15.39 -1.17
C PHE A 91 -26.07 -16.42 -0.93
N PHE A 92 -26.23 -17.35 0.03
CA PHE A 92 -25.22 -18.39 0.28
C PHE A 92 -25.10 -19.41 -0.86
N ALA A 93 -26.20 -19.74 -1.54
CA ALA A 93 -26.15 -20.58 -2.75
C ALA A 93 -25.37 -19.91 -3.90
N SER A 94 -25.28 -18.57 -3.88
CA SER A 94 -24.53 -17.79 -4.87
C SER A 94 -23.02 -17.70 -4.60
N LEU A 95 -22.52 -18.10 -3.44
CA LEU A 95 -21.09 -17.95 -3.09
C LEU A 95 -20.17 -19.01 -3.72
N GLY A 96 -20.74 -20.06 -4.31
CA GLY A 96 -19.98 -21.12 -4.98
C GLY A 96 -19.32 -22.13 -4.03
N THR A 97 -18.89 -23.24 -4.61
CA THR A 97 -18.13 -24.31 -3.94
C THR A 97 -16.87 -24.59 -4.73
N LYS A 98 -15.88 -25.28 -4.15
CA LYS A 98 -14.62 -25.59 -4.85
C LYS A 98 -14.82 -26.28 -6.19
N ASP A 99 -15.81 -27.19 -6.29
CA ASP A 99 -16.14 -27.92 -7.52
C ASP A 99 -16.99 -27.10 -8.51
N LYS A 100 -17.66 -26.05 -8.03
CA LYS A 100 -18.52 -25.15 -8.80
C LYS A 100 -18.35 -23.72 -8.27
N PRO A 101 -17.24 -23.05 -8.59
CA PRO A 101 -16.97 -21.73 -8.06
C PRO A 101 -17.93 -20.70 -8.66
N GLN A 102 -18.20 -19.63 -7.92
CA GLN A 102 -18.83 -18.43 -8.44
C GLN A 102 -17.84 -17.71 -9.37
N THR A 103 -18.26 -17.32 -10.57
CA THR A 103 -17.42 -16.64 -11.56
C THR A 103 -17.99 -15.28 -12.00
N ASN A 104 -19.17 -14.91 -11.51
CA ASN A 104 -19.71 -13.57 -11.72
C ASN A 104 -18.94 -12.57 -10.84
N MET A 105 -18.11 -11.74 -11.48
CA MET A 105 -17.26 -10.77 -10.82
C MET A 105 -18.04 -9.79 -9.95
N ASP A 106 -19.23 -9.35 -10.37
CA ASP A 106 -20.05 -8.41 -9.59
C ASP A 106 -20.47 -9.02 -8.24
N ILE A 107 -20.86 -10.29 -8.24
CA ILE A 107 -21.24 -11.02 -7.02
C ILE A 107 -20.03 -11.22 -6.11
N ILE A 108 -18.86 -11.54 -6.68
CA ILE A 108 -17.61 -11.71 -5.92
C ILE A 108 -17.20 -10.39 -5.25
N ILE A 109 -17.15 -9.30 -6.02
CA ILE A 109 -16.77 -7.98 -5.54
C ILE A 109 -17.74 -7.50 -4.46
N TYR A 110 -19.05 -7.65 -4.69
CA TYR A 110 -20.07 -7.34 -3.68
C TYR A 110 -19.90 -8.15 -2.39
N THR A 111 -19.57 -9.44 -2.50
CA THR A 111 -19.32 -10.27 -1.31
C THR A 111 -18.12 -9.74 -0.53
N VAL A 112 -17.02 -9.40 -1.21
CA VAL A 112 -15.82 -8.85 -0.54
C VAL A 112 -16.10 -7.45 0.04
N SER A 113 -16.92 -6.62 -0.61
CA SER A 113 -17.31 -5.32 -0.04
C SER A 113 -18.11 -5.47 1.25
N GLU A 114 -19.00 -6.47 1.33
CA GLU A 114 -19.73 -6.77 2.56
C GLU A 114 -18.81 -7.28 3.68
N LEU A 115 -17.79 -8.08 3.36
CA LEU A 115 -16.77 -8.48 4.34
C LEU A 115 -15.94 -7.28 4.82
N ALA A 116 -15.57 -6.36 3.92
CA ALA A 116 -14.87 -5.13 4.29
C ALA A 116 -15.74 -4.23 5.18
N ARG A 117 -17.03 -4.08 4.84
CA ARG A 117 -18.01 -3.31 5.64
C ARG A 117 -18.14 -3.85 7.06
N LYS A 118 -18.19 -5.18 7.25
CA LYS A 118 -18.22 -5.80 8.59
C LYS A 118 -17.02 -5.39 9.45
N GLN A 119 -15.81 -5.37 8.87
CA GLN A 119 -14.62 -4.93 9.58
C GLN A 119 -14.67 -3.44 9.91
N GLU A 120 -15.07 -2.62 8.95
CA GLU A 120 -15.20 -1.18 9.14
C GLU A 120 -16.19 -0.88 10.27
N GLU A 121 -17.37 -1.51 10.28
CA GLU A 121 -18.38 -1.36 11.33
C GLU A 121 -17.89 -1.82 12.72
N ALA A 122 -16.98 -2.79 12.77
CA ALA A 122 -16.37 -3.21 14.03
C ALA A 122 -15.47 -2.11 14.64
N LEU A 123 -14.92 -1.23 13.80
CA LEU A 123 -13.92 -0.22 14.16
C LEU A 123 -14.50 1.20 14.27
N MET A 124 -15.39 1.57 13.35
CA MET A 124 -15.95 2.93 13.25
C MET A 124 -16.74 3.33 14.49
N GLY A 125 -16.71 4.62 14.82
CA GLY A 125 -17.40 5.17 15.98
C GLY A 125 -16.74 4.83 17.34
N LYS A 126 -15.52 4.29 17.33
CA LYS A 126 -14.72 4.02 18.53
C LYS A 126 -13.35 4.66 18.38
N THR A 127 -12.80 5.15 19.49
CA THR A 127 -11.38 5.54 19.58
C THR A 127 -10.61 4.42 20.28
N GLY A 128 -9.41 4.11 19.79
CA GLY A 128 -8.59 3.03 20.35
C GLY A 128 -7.43 2.65 19.45
N TRP A 129 -6.82 1.50 19.74
CA TRP A 129 -5.65 0.99 19.05
C TRP A 129 -6.02 -0.19 18.15
N LEU A 130 -5.81 -0.03 16.85
CA LEU A 130 -5.84 -1.11 15.87
C LEU A 130 -4.46 -1.79 15.86
N HIS A 131 -4.44 -3.07 16.19
CA HIS A 131 -3.25 -3.92 16.14
C HIS A 131 -3.36 -4.87 14.94
N VAL A 132 -2.36 -4.79 14.05
CA VAL A 132 -2.26 -5.62 12.85
C VAL A 132 -0.91 -6.32 12.83
N LYS A 133 -0.94 -7.64 12.84
CA LYS A 133 0.24 -8.49 12.80
C LYS A 133 0.23 -9.38 11.57
N VAL A 134 1.24 -9.25 10.72
CA VAL A 134 1.32 -9.93 9.42
C VAL A 134 2.68 -10.60 9.27
N GLN A 135 2.67 -11.90 8.99
CA GLN A 135 3.87 -12.62 8.57
C GLN A 135 3.96 -12.63 7.05
N PHE A 136 5.13 -12.31 6.52
CA PHE A 136 5.40 -12.38 5.09
C PHE A 136 6.29 -13.56 4.78
N TYR A 137 6.07 -14.19 3.64
CA TYR A 137 7.09 -14.98 2.96
C TYR A 137 7.56 -14.21 1.74
N ILE A 138 8.88 -13.97 1.67
CA ILE A 138 9.53 -13.32 0.54
C ILE A 138 10.55 -14.32 -0.02
N PRO A 139 10.44 -14.72 -1.30
CA PRO A 139 11.46 -15.55 -1.93
C PRO A 139 12.84 -14.88 -1.86
N GLU A 140 13.90 -15.68 -1.70
CA GLU A 140 15.26 -15.16 -1.51
C GLU A 140 15.70 -14.26 -2.68
N GLU A 141 15.32 -14.64 -3.90
CA GLU A 141 15.65 -13.94 -5.15
C GLU A 141 15.01 -12.56 -5.24
N GLN A 142 14.01 -12.26 -4.39
CA GLN A 142 13.27 -11.01 -4.35
C GLN A 142 13.69 -10.05 -3.25
N LYS A 143 14.69 -10.44 -2.45
CA LYS A 143 15.26 -9.55 -1.46
C LYS A 143 16.06 -8.45 -2.17
N GLY A 144 15.77 -7.19 -1.82
CA GLY A 144 16.45 -6.03 -2.40
C GLY A 144 17.93 -5.94 -2.05
N ASN A 145 18.63 -4.96 -2.61
CA ASN A 145 20.09 -4.83 -2.44
C ASN A 145 20.52 -4.19 -1.09
N GLY A 146 19.59 -3.81 -0.21
CA GLY A 146 19.89 -3.13 1.06
C GLY A 146 19.77 -1.60 1.02
N TYR A 147 20.37 -0.89 2.01
CA TYR A 147 20.26 0.57 2.18
C TYR A 147 21.62 1.26 2.29
N HIS A 148 21.82 2.39 1.62
CA HIS A 148 23.06 3.16 1.76
C HIS A 148 23.17 3.84 3.13
N SER A 149 24.26 3.63 3.85
CA SER A 149 24.62 4.38 5.06
C SER A 149 25.53 5.55 4.72
N ALA A 150 25.11 6.76 5.10
CA ALA A 150 25.92 7.97 4.92
C ALA A 150 27.09 8.04 5.92
N ALA A 151 26.97 7.35 7.07
CA ALA A 151 27.97 7.37 8.12
C ALA A 151 29.23 6.56 7.78
N ILE A 152 29.06 5.45 7.05
CA ILE A 152 30.16 4.54 6.67
C ILE A 152 30.41 4.48 5.16
N ASP A 153 29.55 5.11 4.34
CA ASP A 153 29.63 5.08 2.87
C ASP A 153 29.56 3.66 2.28
N GLU A 154 28.70 2.82 2.86
CA GLU A 154 28.49 1.43 2.46
C GLU A 154 27.00 1.08 2.36
N ILE A 155 26.69 -0.01 1.64
CA ILE A 155 25.34 -0.56 1.56
C ILE A 155 25.15 -1.56 2.69
N ILE A 156 24.20 -1.26 3.58
CA ILE A 156 23.72 -2.13 4.64
C ILE A 156 22.93 -3.27 3.99
N PRO A 157 23.35 -4.54 4.14
CA PRO A 157 22.65 -5.67 3.56
C PRO A 157 21.20 -5.76 4.04
N ILE A 158 20.28 -6.13 3.16
CA ILE A 158 18.85 -6.17 3.49
C ILE A 158 18.54 -7.20 4.58
N GLU A 159 19.32 -8.26 4.68
CA GLU A 159 19.13 -9.36 5.64
C GLU A 159 19.38 -8.91 7.09
N VAL A 160 20.16 -7.85 7.28
CA VAL A 160 20.34 -7.20 8.60
C VAL A 160 19.03 -6.54 9.04
N LEU A 161 18.26 -6.05 8.09
CA LEU A 161 17.12 -5.16 8.28
C LEU A 161 15.78 -5.88 8.15
N VAL A 162 15.72 -6.94 7.36
CA VAL A 162 14.52 -7.72 7.08
C VAL A 162 14.88 -9.20 7.22
N PRO A 163 14.45 -9.88 8.30
CA PRO A 163 14.76 -11.27 8.54
C PRO A 163 14.05 -12.19 7.53
N GLN A 164 14.45 -13.47 7.52
CA GLN A 164 13.69 -14.49 6.80
C GLN A 164 12.30 -14.65 7.42
N ASN A 165 11.28 -14.55 6.60
CA ASN A 165 9.87 -14.59 6.99
C ASN A 165 9.49 -13.49 8.01
N PRO A 166 9.63 -12.21 7.65
CA PRO A 166 9.46 -11.12 8.59
C PRO A 166 8.02 -11.03 9.09
N ILE A 167 7.87 -10.71 10.36
CA ILE A 167 6.60 -10.39 11.00
C ILE A 167 6.55 -8.87 11.18
N PHE A 168 5.61 -8.24 10.52
CA PHE A 168 5.28 -6.84 10.72
C PHE A 168 4.21 -6.76 11.80
N ASP A 169 4.50 -6.03 12.87
CA ASP A 169 3.60 -5.84 14.01
C ASP A 169 3.37 -4.34 14.18
N SER A 170 2.19 -3.91 13.77
CA SER A 170 1.83 -2.50 13.63
C SER A 170 0.66 -2.16 14.53
N TRP A 171 0.79 -1.02 15.20
CA TRP A 171 -0.19 -0.47 16.12
C TRP A 171 -0.56 0.93 15.64
N TYR A 172 -1.85 1.19 15.45
CA TYR A 172 -2.36 2.47 14.98
C TYR A 172 -3.35 3.00 16.00
N HIS A 173 -3.16 4.22 16.48
CA HIS A 173 -4.15 4.88 17.32
C HIS A 173 -5.17 5.56 16.41
N VAL A 174 -6.36 4.98 16.37
CA VAL A 174 -7.46 5.33 15.47
C VAL A 174 -8.53 6.11 16.21
N ASP A 175 -9.02 7.18 15.60
CA ASP A 175 -10.15 7.97 16.10
C ASP A 175 -11.51 7.44 15.59
N GLU A 176 -12.61 8.05 16.06
CA GLU A 176 -13.98 7.64 15.70
C GLU A 176 -14.28 7.70 14.19
N THR A 177 -13.47 8.45 13.42
CA THR A 177 -13.62 8.60 11.97
C THR A 177 -12.79 7.60 11.17
N GLY A 178 -12.02 6.74 11.84
CA GLY A 178 -11.11 5.83 11.17
C GLY A 178 -9.88 6.55 10.63
N LEU A 179 -9.43 7.65 11.25
CA LEU A 179 -8.13 8.28 10.95
C LEU A 179 -7.15 7.96 12.08
N TYR A 180 -5.86 7.85 11.73
CA TYR A 180 -4.81 7.64 12.73
C TYR A 180 -3.78 8.77 12.72
N ARG A 181 -3.20 9.05 13.89
CA ARG A 181 -2.20 10.11 14.09
C ARG A 181 -0.92 9.64 14.76
N GLU A 182 -1.01 8.53 15.46
CA GLU A 182 0.08 7.90 16.17
C GLU A 182 0.13 6.46 15.72
N ALA A 183 1.33 5.96 15.50
CA ALA A 183 1.52 4.58 15.13
C ALA A 183 2.92 4.09 15.52
N LEU A 184 3.00 2.79 15.78
CA LEU A 184 4.22 2.03 15.99
C LEU A 184 4.24 0.91 14.94
N SER A 185 5.39 0.66 14.34
CA SER A 185 5.58 -0.50 13.48
C SER A 185 6.90 -1.16 13.80
N LEU A 186 6.86 -2.48 14.00
CA LEU A 186 8.00 -3.33 14.28
C LEU A 186 8.17 -4.33 13.15
N VAL A 187 9.41 -4.52 12.70
CA VAL A 187 9.78 -5.65 11.83
C VAL A 187 10.54 -6.64 12.68
N MET A 188 10.03 -7.86 12.78
CA MET A 188 10.56 -8.90 13.65
C MET A 188 10.85 -10.18 12.89
N ALA A 189 11.78 -10.97 13.42
CA ALA A 189 11.96 -12.36 13.04
C ALA A 189 10.92 -13.25 13.75
N PRO A 190 10.67 -14.48 13.26
CA PRO A 190 9.75 -15.42 13.92
C PRO A 190 10.12 -15.79 15.37
N ASP A 191 11.37 -15.61 15.79
CA ASP A 191 11.82 -15.82 17.16
C ASP A 191 11.55 -14.62 18.10
N GLY A 192 10.99 -13.53 17.57
CA GLY A 192 10.67 -12.30 18.30
C GLY A 192 11.79 -11.26 18.29
N THR A 193 12.92 -11.52 17.64
CA THR A 193 13.99 -10.52 17.49
C THR A 193 13.51 -9.34 16.65
N ILE A 194 13.64 -8.12 17.17
CA ILE A 194 13.28 -6.89 16.46
C ILE A 194 14.44 -6.46 15.56
N HIS A 195 14.19 -6.37 14.26
CA HIS A 195 15.14 -5.89 13.26
C HIS A 195 14.94 -4.42 12.91
N GLN A 196 13.70 -3.93 12.93
CA GLN A 196 13.41 -2.51 12.71
C GLN A 196 12.32 -1.99 13.61
N GLN A 197 12.41 -0.68 13.89
CA GLN A 197 11.46 0.06 14.70
C GLN A 197 11.13 1.39 14.01
N SER A 198 9.84 1.63 13.80
CA SER A 198 9.34 2.87 13.20
C SER A 198 8.21 3.43 14.02
N VAL A 199 8.15 4.76 14.14
CA VAL A 199 7.04 5.47 14.78
C VAL A 199 6.52 6.59 13.90
N LEU A 200 5.21 6.80 13.91
CA LEU A 200 4.59 7.98 13.33
C LEU A 200 4.53 9.08 14.39
N VAL A 201 5.28 10.16 14.16
CA VAL A 201 5.30 11.34 15.03
C VAL A 201 5.13 12.58 14.19
N ASP A 202 4.23 13.48 14.62
CA ASP A 202 3.97 14.76 13.96
C ASP A 202 3.67 14.63 12.44
N GLY A 203 3.02 13.53 12.05
CA GLY A 203 2.65 13.24 10.66
C GLY A 203 3.78 12.66 9.79
N VAL A 204 4.93 12.31 10.38
CA VAL A 204 6.07 11.71 9.68
C VAL A 204 6.41 10.35 10.30
N TRP A 205 6.49 9.33 9.47
CA TRP A 205 7.07 8.04 9.84
C TRP A 205 8.58 8.19 9.97
N VAL A 206 9.13 7.83 11.12
CA VAL A 206 10.56 7.84 11.41
C VAL A 206 11.01 6.41 11.70
N ASN A 207 11.86 5.86 10.84
CA ASN A 207 12.53 4.58 11.08
C ASN A 207 13.79 4.80 11.93
N LEU A 208 13.69 4.47 13.21
CA LEU A 208 14.73 4.72 14.20
C LEU A 208 15.97 3.83 13.99
N THR A 209 15.78 2.64 13.45
CA THR A 209 16.88 1.72 13.11
C THR A 209 17.75 2.30 12.00
N LEU A 210 17.14 2.75 10.90
CA LEU A 210 17.87 3.37 9.79
C LEU A 210 18.54 4.69 10.21
N LYS A 211 17.83 5.51 11.01
CA LYS A 211 18.39 6.72 11.62
C LYS A 211 19.64 6.42 12.46
N ALA A 212 19.59 5.40 13.32
CA ALA A 212 20.74 4.98 14.15
C ALA A 212 21.92 4.45 13.33
N LEU A 213 21.66 3.87 12.15
CA LEU A 213 22.66 3.41 11.19
C LEU A 213 23.23 4.55 10.33
N GLY A 214 22.80 5.79 10.56
CA GLY A 214 23.29 6.97 9.86
C GLY A 214 22.96 6.98 8.37
N THR A 215 21.82 6.43 7.97
CA THR A 215 21.33 6.58 6.59
C THR A 215 20.90 8.04 6.34
N HIS A 216 20.72 8.41 5.07
CA HIS A 216 20.22 9.76 4.75
C HIS A 216 18.79 9.96 5.27
N GLN A 217 18.46 11.20 5.65
CA GLN A 217 17.15 11.55 6.21
C GLN A 217 15.99 11.07 5.35
N GLN A 218 16.08 11.22 4.03
CA GLN A 218 15.01 10.81 3.14
C GLN A 218 14.77 9.29 3.16
N GLN A 219 15.75 8.48 3.58
CA GLN A 219 15.63 7.02 3.66
C GLN A 219 14.95 6.55 4.95
N TYR A 220 14.94 7.36 6.01
CA TYR A 220 14.34 6.98 7.30
C TYR A 220 13.15 7.86 7.70
N GLU A 221 12.88 8.97 7.01
CA GLU A 221 11.69 9.79 7.17
C GLU A 221 10.77 9.68 5.95
N THR A 222 9.49 9.41 6.19
CA THR A 222 8.47 9.37 5.14
C THR A 222 7.19 10.05 5.63
N PRO A 223 6.57 10.96 4.87
CA PRO A 223 5.27 11.53 5.25
C PRO A 223 4.24 10.44 5.49
N GLY A 224 3.51 10.52 6.62
CA GLY A 224 2.41 9.61 6.92
C GLY A 224 1.19 9.90 6.05
N SER A 225 0.48 8.83 5.65
CA SER A 225 -0.91 8.96 5.21
C SER A 225 -1.81 9.00 6.45
N LEU A 226 -2.81 9.89 6.47
CA LEU A 226 -3.79 9.95 7.57
C LEU A 226 -4.95 8.96 7.39
N GLU A 227 -5.14 8.46 6.17
CA GLU A 227 -6.22 7.53 5.83
C GLU A 227 -5.84 6.10 6.21
N ILE A 228 -6.79 5.41 6.85
CA ILE A 228 -6.68 3.98 7.12
C ILE A 228 -6.93 3.22 5.83
N ALA A 229 -5.88 3.05 5.03
CA ALA A 229 -5.77 1.92 4.11
C ALA A 229 -5.36 0.63 4.85
N VAL A 230 -5.42 0.62 6.19
CA VAL A 230 -4.85 -0.45 7.04
C VAL A 230 -5.76 -1.67 7.11
N LEU A 231 -7.05 -1.54 6.78
CA LEU A 231 -7.96 -2.69 6.77
C LEU A 231 -7.65 -3.58 5.56
N PRO A 232 -7.05 -4.76 5.77
CA PRO A 232 -6.55 -5.55 4.65
C PRO A 232 -7.69 -6.00 3.72
N THR A 233 -8.87 -6.25 4.27
CA THR A 233 -10.05 -6.62 3.48
C THR A 233 -10.54 -5.46 2.60
N ALA A 234 -10.51 -4.21 3.10
CA ALA A 234 -10.87 -3.03 2.31
C ALA A 234 -9.85 -2.76 1.19
N GLU A 235 -8.56 -2.99 1.45
CA GLU A 235 -7.53 -2.92 0.41
C GLU A 235 -7.80 -3.93 -0.71
N VAL A 236 -8.12 -5.19 -0.36
CA VAL A 236 -8.45 -6.21 -1.36
C VAL A 236 -9.73 -5.87 -2.12
N TYR A 237 -10.77 -5.38 -1.45
CA TYR A 237 -11.99 -4.91 -2.13
C TYR A 237 -11.65 -3.88 -3.22
N ARG A 238 -10.88 -2.85 -2.88
CA ARG A 238 -10.47 -1.80 -3.84
C ARG A 238 -9.67 -2.39 -5.01
N ILE A 239 -8.76 -3.33 -4.75
CA ILE A 239 -7.98 -4.02 -5.79
C ILE A 239 -8.91 -4.77 -6.74
N LEU A 240 -9.89 -5.52 -6.22
CA LEU A 240 -10.82 -6.29 -7.04
C LEU A 240 -11.74 -5.37 -7.86
N GLU A 241 -12.26 -4.30 -7.26
CA GLU A 241 -13.07 -3.30 -7.95
C GLU A 241 -12.31 -2.63 -9.10
N GLU A 242 -11.07 -2.21 -8.86
CA GLU A 242 -10.21 -1.65 -9.91
C GLU A 242 -9.95 -2.65 -11.04
N SER A 243 -9.67 -3.91 -10.66
CA SER A 243 -9.33 -5.00 -11.60
C SER A 243 -10.48 -5.38 -12.53
N GLN A 244 -11.73 -5.09 -12.15
CA GLN A 244 -12.89 -5.35 -13.01
C GLN A 244 -12.82 -4.59 -14.34
N THR A 245 -12.12 -3.46 -14.36
CA THR A 245 -11.98 -2.61 -15.55
C THR A 245 -10.83 -3.02 -16.47
N TRP A 246 -10.04 -4.01 -16.05
CA TRP A 246 -8.83 -4.41 -16.77
C TRP A 246 -9.14 -5.48 -17.84
N PRO A 247 -8.39 -5.50 -18.95
CA PRO A 247 -8.52 -6.55 -19.95
C PRO A 247 -8.07 -7.91 -19.38
N ASP A 248 -8.69 -8.97 -19.87
CA ASP A 248 -8.32 -10.38 -19.60
C ASP A 248 -8.15 -10.74 -18.12
N VAL A 249 -8.99 -10.15 -17.27
CA VAL A 249 -9.17 -10.54 -15.87
C VAL A 249 -10.27 -11.58 -15.76
N SER A 250 -10.02 -12.60 -14.96
CA SER A 250 -11.03 -13.55 -14.49
C SER A 250 -10.99 -13.63 -12.98
N MET A 251 -12.15 -13.85 -12.37
CA MET A 251 -12.27 -14.09 -10.94
C MET A 251 -13.10 -15.33 -10.71
N GLN A 252 -12.70 -16.10 -9.71
CA GLN A 252 -13.49 -17.19 -9.19
C GLN A 252 -13.47 -17.14 -7.67
N ALA A 253 -14.59 -17.48 -7.04
CA ALA A 253 -14.67 -17.55 -5.60
C ALA A 253 -15.47 -18.76 -5.13
N TYR A 254 -15.18 -19.23 -3.92
CA TYR A 254 -15.87 -20.35 -3.32
C TYR A 254 -15.76 -20.35 -1.80
N MET A 255 -16.69 -21.03 -1.16
CA MET A 255 -16.63 -21.34 0.27
C MET A 255 -15.81 -22.61 0.53
N GLU A 256 -14.90 -22.55 1.51
CA GLU A 256 -14.14 -23.70 2.01
C GLU A 256 -13.94 -23.59 3.52
N ASN A 257 -14.52 -24.52 4.30
CA ASN A 257 -14.31 -24.61 5.76
C ASN A 257 -14.55 -23.28 6.53
N GLY A 258 -15.64 -22.57 6.24
CA GLY A 258 -15.94 -21.27 6.86
C GLY A 258 -15.12 -20.09 6.31
N ARG A 259 -14.33 -20.31 5.26
CA ARG A 259 -13.57 -19.26 4.57
C ARG A 259 -14.18 -18.97 3.21
N TYR A 260 -14.18 -17.69 2.85
CA TYR A 260 -14.45 -17.26 1.49
C TYR A 260 -13.12 -17.10 0.76
N VAL A 261 -12.90 -17.88 -0.29
CA VAL A 261 -11.66 -17.87 -1.06
C VAL A 261 -11.92 -17.17 -2.38
N VAL A 262 -11.11 -16.17 -2.71
CA VAL A 262 -11.16 -15.45 -3.99
C VAL A 262 -9.86 -15.69 -4.73
N ILE A 263 -9.95 -16.07 -6.00
CA ILE A 263 -8.82 -16.21 -6.91
C ILE A 263 -9.07 -15.25 -8.07
N LYS A 264 -8.17 -14.30 -8.26
CA LYS A 264 -8.13 -13.40 -9.41
C LYS A 264 -6.96 -13.82 -10.29
N GLU A 265 -7.21 -14.01 -11.58
CA GLU A 265 -6.19 -14.26 -12.59
C GLU A 265 -6.26 -13.21 -13.69
N GLN A 266 -5.10 -12.82 -14.21
CA GLN A 266 -4.99 -11.84 -15.28
C GLN A 266 -3.94 -12.30 -16.30
N ARG A 267 -4.22 -12.13 -17.59
CA ARG A 267 -3.18 -12.18 -18.64
C ARG A 267 -2.86 -10.77 -19.13
N TYR A 268 -1.61 -10.56 -19.49
CA TYR A 268 -1.16 -9.28 -20.05
C TYR A 268 -1.08 -9.38 -21.57
N ASP A 269 -1.54 -8.33 -22.25
CA ASP A 269 -1.45 -8.22 -23.71
C ASP A 269 0.00 -8.28 -24.20
N ASP A 270 0.90 -7.59 -23.48
CA ASP A 270 2.33 -7.54 -23.74
C ASP A 270 3.10 -8.07 -22.51
N PRO A 271 4.16 -8.88 -22.70
CA PRO A 271 5.01 -9.31 -21.59
C PRO A 271 5.67 -8.13 -20.86
N ILE A 272 5.76 -8.24 -19.53
CA ILE A 272 6.49 -7.29 -18.70
C ILE A 272 7.95 -7.74 -18.60
N GLU A 273 8.80 -7.17 -19.46
CA GLU A 273 10.22 -7.54 -19.63
C GLU A 273 11.12 -7.23 -18.41
N ASN A 274 10.76 -6.24 -17.59
CA ASN A 274 11.59 -5.76 -16.47
C ASN A 274 10.82 -5.78 -15.14
N ALA A 275 10.00 -6.81 -14.93
CA ALA A 275 9.37 -7.01 -13.63
C ALA A 275 10.47 -7.25 -12.58
N VAL A 276 10.44 -6.45 -11.50
CA VAL A 276 11.47 -6.49 -10.47
C VAL A 276 11.53 -7.89 -9.87
N PHE A 277 12.74 -8.43 -9.75
CA PHE A 277 13.00 -9.75 -9.18
C PHE A 277 12.37 -10.95 -9.92
N MET A 278 12.00 -10.78 -11.18
CA MET A 278 11.53 -11.88 -12.01
C MET A 278 12.65 -12.40 -12.93
N PRO A 279 12.84 -13.72 -13.03
CA PRO A 279 13.90 -14.30 -13.85
C PRO A 279 13.61 -14.23 -15.36
N GLU A 280 12.34 -14.01 -15.73
CA GLU A 280 11.84 -13.97 -17.11
C GLU A 280 10.72 -12.92 -17.24
N PRO A 281 10.39 -12.49 -18.47
CA PRO A 281 9.24 -11.63 -18.71
C PRO A 281 7.94 -12.24 -18.17
N VAL A 282 7.11 -11.40 -17.55
CA VAL A 282 5.83 -11.82 -16.96
C VAL A 282 4.69 -11.63 -17.95
N ILE A 283 3.90 -12.67 -18.19
CA ILE A 283 2.77 -12.67 -19.15
C ILE A 283 1.39 -12.76 -18.47
N GLY A 284 1.36 -12.82 -17.13
CA GLY A 284 0.13 -12.81 -16.34
C GLY A 284 0.38 -12.83 -14.85
N GLY A 285 -0.69 -12.78 -14.07
CA GLY A 285 -0.66 -12.77 -12.61
C GLY A 285 -1.82 -13.55 -12.02
N LYS A 286 -1.62 -14.02 -10.79
CA LYS A 286 -2.62 -14.69 -9.97
C LYS A 286 -2.54 -14.20 -8.55
N GLU A 287 -3.66 -13.77 -8.01
CA GLU A 287 -3.82 -13.33 -6.64
C GLU A 287 -4.84 -14.24 -5.95
N ILE A 288 -4.51 -14.71 -4.75
CA ILE A 288 -5.36 -15.59 -3.96
C ILE A 288 -5.60 -14.93 -2.61
N TYR A 289 -6.86 -14.83 -2.19
CA TYR A 289 -7.27 -14.23 -0.94
C TYR A 289 -8.16 -15.19 -0.15
N TYR A 290 -7.93 -15.29 1.15
CA TYR A 290 -8.75 -16.09 2.07
C TYR A 290 -9.31 -15.17 3.13
N PHE A 291 -10.64 -15.11 3.21
CA PHE A 291 -11.34 -14.35 4.21
C PHE A 291 -12.03 -15.30 5.19
N ASP A 292 -12.05 -14.93 6.46
CA ASP A 292 -12.99 -15.48 7.43
C ASP A 292 -14.39 -14.95 7.12
N GLN A 293 -15.34 -15.86 6.88
CA GLN A 293 -16.68 -15.48 6.40
C GLN A 293 -17.55 -14.88 7.52
N GLU A 294 -17.29 -15.25 8.77
CA GLU A 294 -18.03 -14.76 9.92
C GLU A 294 -17.65 -13.29 10.20
N THR A 295 -16.35 -13.07 10.40
CA THR A 295 -15.75 -11.80 10.84
C THR A 295 -15.43 -10.83 9.70
N GLY A 296 -15.19 -11.33 8.47
CA GLY A 296 -14.70 -10.52 7.34
C GLY A 296 -13.19 -10.32 7.33
N GLU A 297 -12.45 -11.00 8.22
CA GLU A 297 -10.99 -10.90 8.29
C GLU A 297 -10.27 -11.54 7.12
N LEU A 298 -9.41 -10.77 6.44
CA LEU A 298 -8.43 -11.34 5.52
C LEU A 298 -7.40 -12.14 6.34
N LEU A 299 -7.33 -13.44 6.11
CA LEU A 299 -6.45 -14.38 6.81
C LEU A 299 -5.14 -14.62 6.05
N TYR A 300 -5.23 -14.65 4.72
CA TYR A 300 -4.09 -14.97 3.86
C TYR A 300 -4.23 -14.28 2.51
N SER A 301 -3.11 -13.82 1.97
CA SER A 301 -3.00 -13.43 0.57
C SER A 301 -1.72 -13.98 -0.06
N GLU A 302 -1.79 -14.32 -1.35
CA GLU A 302 -0.65 -14.79 -2.14
C GLU A 302 -0.68 -14.17 -3.52
N VAL A 303 0.50 -13.83 -4.02
CA VAL A 303 0.69 -13.32 -5.38
C VAL A 303 1.62 -14.27 -6.12
N GLN A 304 1.23 -14.62 -7.34
CA GLN A 304 2.02 -15.39 -8.28
C GLN A 304 2.09 -14.67 -9.62
N SER A 305 3.20 -14.83 -10.32
CA SER A 305 3.42 -14.30 -11.67
C SER A 305 3.54 -15.46 -12.65
N LEU A 306 2.86 -15.36 -13.79
CA LEU A 306 3.01 -16.31 -14.89
C LEU A 306 4.16 -15.84 -15.78
N LEU A 307 5.24 -16.61 -15.84
CA LEU A 307 6.40 -16.30 -16.67
C LEU A 307 6.14 -16.65 -18.14
N GLN A 308 6.94 -16.11 -19.05
CA GLN A 308 6.88 -16.39 -20.49
C GLN A 308 7.07 -17.88 -20.81
N SER A 309 7.81 -18.62 -19.97
CA SER A 309 7.91 -20.08 -20.01
C SER A 309 6.62 -20.84 -19.63
N GLU A 310 5.54 -20.12 -19.29
CA GLU A 310 4.26 -20.65 -18.78
C GLU A 310 4.37 -21.34 -17.41
N VAL A 311 5.40 -21.00 -16.63
CA VAL A 311 5.58 -21.45 -15.25
C VAL A 311 5.05 -20.39 -14.29
N TRP A 312 4.29 -20.82 -13.28
CA TRP A 312 3.89 -19.97 -12.17
C TRP A 312 5.05 -19.79 -11.19
N TYR A 313 5.43 -18.54 -10.96
CA TYR A 313 6.45 -18.12 -10.02
C TYR A 313 5.80 -17.44 -8.81
N ALA A 314 6.11 -17.91 -7.60
CA ALA A 314 5.56 -17.32 -6.39
C ALA A 314 6.24 -15.96 -6.10
N GLY A 315 5.44 -14.90 -6.04
CA GLY A 315 5.90 -13.55 -5.69
C GLY A 315 5.90 -13.24 -4.19
N GLY A 316 5.30 -14.12 -3.39
CA GLY A 316 5.24 -13.98 -1.93
C GLY A 316 3.85 -14.19 -1.39
N ASN A 317 3.76 -14.31 -0.07
CA ASN A 317 2.48 -14.40 0.62
C ASN A 317 2.50 -13.61 1.93
N LYS A 318 1.29 -13.31 2.40
CA LYS A 318 1.01 -12.65 3.68
C LYS A 318 0.07 -13.54 4.47
N THR A 319 0.40 -13.84 5.71
CA THR A 319 -0.50 -14.47 6.67
C THR A 319 -0.81 -13.46 7.76
N TYR A 320 -2.08 -13.12 7.92
CA TYR A 320 -2.55 -12.21 8.96
C TYR A 320 -2.70 -13.01 10.24
N LEU A 321 -1.85 -12.73 11.22
CA LEU A 321 -1.81 -13.43 12.51
C LEU A 321 -2.79 -12.80 13.50
N THR A 322 -3.00 -11.49 13.39
CA THR A 322 -3.88 -10.73 14.28
C THR A 322 -4.37 -9.48 13.56
N VAL A 323 -5.66 -9.21 13.67
CA VAL A 323 -6.29 -7.93 13.36
C VAL A 323 -7.28 -7.66 14.48
N GLU A 324 -6.95 -6.80 15.43
CA GLU A 324 -7.80 -6.56 16.60
C GLU A 324 -7.86 -5.09 16.99
N PHE A 325 -8.95 -4.70 17.65
CA PHE A 325 -9.14 -3.36 18.17
C PHE A 325 -9.20 -3.36 19.68
N LEU A 326 -8.34 -2.59 20.30
CA LEU A 326 -8.18 -2.52 21.74
C LEU A 326 -8.43 -1.08 22.22
N PRO A 327 -9.21 -0.86 23.28
CA PRO A 327 -9.39 0.49 23.83
C PRO A 327 -8.06 1.12 24.28
N GLU A 328 -7.14 0.29 24.78
CA GLU A 328 -5.84 0.70 25.29
C GLU A 328 -4.75 -0.24 24.75
N MET A 329 -3.60 0.33 24.42
CA MET A 329 -2.40 -0.43 24.04
C MET A 329 -1.85 -1.17 25.27
N PRO A 330 -1.36 -2.41 25.14
CA PRO A 330 -0.70 -3.13 26.23
C PRO A 330 0.44 -2.33 26.85
N VAL A 331 0.63 -2.43 28.17
CA VAL A 331 1.55 -1.58 28.94
C VAL A 331 2.98 -1.68 28.42
N GLU A 332 3.43 -2.87 28.03
CA GLU A 332 4.76 -3.12 27.49
C GLU A 332 4.97 -2.39 26.16
N ILE A 333 3.97 -2.44 25.27
CA ILE A 333 4.01 -1.77 23.96
C ILE A 333 3.91 -0.25 24.14
N SER A 334 3.08 0.22 25.08
CA SER A 334 2.95 1.64 25.40
C SER A 334 4.26 2.24 25.92
N ARG A 335 4.99 1.53 26.78
CA ARG A 335 6.33 1.96 27.22
C ARG A 335 7.29 2.08 26.05
N LEU A 336 7.36 1.04 25.21
CA LEU A 336 8.20 1.03 24.01
C LEU A 336 7.85 2.20 23.08
N PHE A 337 6.57 2.42 22.79
CA PHE A 337 6.12 3.52 21.93
C PHE A 337 6.57 4.88 22.46
N ASN A 338 6.38 5.15 23.77
CA ASN A 338 6.78 6.41 24.37
C ASN A 338 8.30 6.65 24.29
N ASP A 339 9.11 5.62 24.53
CA ASP A 339 10.57 5.72 24.42
C ASP A 339 10.99 6.04 22.97
N LEU A 340 10.40 5.35 21.98
CA LEU A 340 10.68 5.56 20.57
C LEU A 340 10.24 6.95 20.07
N VAL A 341 9.11 7.48 20.55
CA VAL A 341 8.65 8.84 20.21
C VAL A 341 9.64 9.90 20.72
N VAL A 342 10.19 9.71 21.92
CA VAL A 342 11.21 10.62 22.47
C VAL A 342 12.48 10.59 21.60
N ASP A 343 12.89 9.43 21.12
CA ASP A 343 14.08 9.29 20.27
C ASP A 343 13.86 9.78 18.83
N ALA A 344 12.63 9.69 18.31
CA ALA A 344 12.29 10.23 17.00
C ALA A 344 12.42 11.75 16.95
N ARG A 345 12.07 12.44 18.05
CA ARG A 345 12.11 13.91 18.18
C ARG A 345 13.49 14.51 18.43
N LYS A 346 14.49 13.71 18.80
CA LYS A 346 15.89 14.14 18.96
C LYS A 346 16.58 14.20 17.60
#